data_AF-A0A1L7GLR1-F1
#
_entry.id   AF-A0A1L7GLR1-F1
#
_cell.length_a   1.000
_cell.length_b   1.000
_cell.length_c   1.000
_cell.angle_alpha   90.00
_cell.angle_beta   90.00
_cell.angle_gamma   90.00
#
_symmetry.space_group_name_H-M   'P 1'
#
loop_
_entity.id
_entity.type
_entity.pdbx_description
1 polymer ?
#
loop_
_entity_poly.entity_id
_entity_poly.type
_entity_poly.pdbx_seq_one_letter_code
_entity_poly.pdbx_strand_id
1 'polypeptide(L)'
;MSGGARQTVPVDVHLILRRDGESGPEVLLSRRAGPVYASGLRHLPSGHLDPDEDMVEAVIREAREETGVRIQAEDVTAAVTVHHRPPVGSRSRIGVFFEVRRWSGRPRVMESDRCDGMDWYPLDALPDPMVAYCRAGLDAYRAGLPAAVHFQQPDDAIEHRPDGPDSTRLLSGPPACGVEVPHGLRMFAEQAVGRIVEATEVSWVRTGSRVWRLSGPGGGTWYLKRHRGVRFHDREVTAYRSWVPALGARAPRLVAADTAVRAVVVTALPGHPLHGLVLGAADEARVQQALGRLVGVLHRSAPERPAAASTAADKIKRHLDGARPYLAAGDEDLVLSLVGAYAGLPKPTLVPTHGDLQYRNVLLDGDGEPLLFDFERFSRTKKRSRMSAWARALKPPHVGGGHPGTRGVDSTVTTPAIIWS
;
A
#
# COMPACT_ATOMS: atom_id res chain seq x y z
N MET A 1 -1.07 -34.90 -29.98
CA MET A 1 -0.44 -33.61 -29.63
C MET A 1 0.92 -33.56 -30.31
N SER A 2 1.12 -32.64 -31.25
CA SER A 2 2.33 -32.59 -32.09
C SER A 2 3.58 -32.30 -31.24
N GLY A 3 4.61 -33.13 -31.39
CA GLY A 3 5.95 -32.94 -30.80
C GLY A 3 6.77 -31.85 -31.49
N GLY A 4 6.18 -30.66 -31.68
CA GLY A 4 6.89 -29.47 -32.15
C GLY A 4 7.65 -28.79 -31.01
N ALA A 5 8.81 -28.21 -31.33
CA ALA A 5 9.54 -27.35 -30.39
C ALA A 5 8.61 -26.24 -29.87
N ARG A 6 8.53 -26.08 -28.55
CA ARG A 6 7.74 -25.00 -27.94
C ARG A 6 8.38 -23.65 -28.28
N GLN A 7 7.56 -22.67 -28.63
CA GLN A 7 8.03 -21.31 -28.84
C GLN A 7 8.62 -20.76 -27.55
N THR A 8 9.86 -20.25 -27.63
CA THR A 8 10.51 -19.50 -26.56
C THR A 8 10.64 -18.04 -26.98
N VAL A 9 10.43 -17.13 -26.03
CA VAL A 9 10.53 -15.68 -26.24
C VAL A 9 11.39 -15.09 -25.14
N PRO A 10 12.34 -14.19 -25.44
CA PRO A 10 13.05 -13.44 -24.41
C PRO A 10 12.09 -12.59 -23.59
N VAL A 11 12.39 -12.44 -22.30
CA VAL A 11 11.66 -11.58 -21.37
C VAL A 11 12.57 -10.43 -20.97
N ASP A 12 12.05 -9.21 -21.09
CA ASP A 12 12.68 -7.98 -20.64
C ASP A 12 11.86 -7.39 -19.49
N VAL A 13 12.53 -6.76 -18.53
CA VAL A 13 11.88 -6.01 -17.45
C VAL A 13 12.15 -4.52 -17.64
N HIS A 14 11.11 -3.70 -17.46
CA HIS A 14 11.16 -2.25 -17.60
C HIS A 14 10.73 -1.57 -16.31
N LEU A 15 11.50 -0.58 -15.87
CA LEU A 15 11.21 0.19 -14.66
C LEU A 15 10.51 1.51 -15.00
N ILE A 16 9.24 1.63 -14.62
CA ILE A 16 8.52 2.90 -14.53
C ILE A 16 8.77 3.49 -13.14
N LEU A 17 9.91 4.16 -12.96
CA LEU A 17 10.19 4.90 -11.74
C LEU A 17 9.40 6.22 -11.77
N ARG A 18 8.40 6.36 -10.91
CA ARG A 18 7.43 7.46 -10.94
C ARG A 18 7.51 8.34 -9.71
N ARG A 19 7.53 9.66 -9.92
CA ARG A 19 7.34 10.66 -8.84
C ARG A 19 6.21 11.62 -9.19
N ASP A 20 5.75 12.37 -8.20
CA ASP A 20 4.91 13.52 -8.43
C ASP A 20 5.84 14.75 -8.54
N GLY A 21 5.86 15.38 -9.72
CA GLY A 21 6.60 16.62 -10.00
C GLY A 21 5.69 17.85 -9.89
N GLU A 22 6.24 19.04 -10.16
CA GLU A 22 5.53 20.31 -9.99
C GLU A 22 4.28 20.44 -10.89
N SER A 23 4.35 19.88 -12.10
CA SER A 23 3.28 19.95 -13.10
C SER A 23 2.44 18.66 -13.20
N GLY A 24 2.69 17.67 -12.35
CA GLY A 24 2.01 16.38 -12.39
C GLY A 24 2.98 15.19 -12.30
N PRO A 25 2.52 13.97 -12.61
CA PRO A 25 3.35 12.78 -12.53
C PRO A 25 4.48 12.79 -13.56
N GLU A 26 5.68 12.42 -13.11
CA GLU A 26 6.87 12.31 -13.96
C GLU A 26 7.43 10.88 -13.92
N VAL A 27 8.08 10.48 -15.00
CA VAL A 27 8.80 9.20 -15.12
C VAL A 27 10.27 9.43 -15.46
N LEU A 28 11.13 8.57 -14.91
CA LEU A 28 12.56 8.58 -15.21
C LEU A 28 12.82 7.89 -16.54
N LEU A 29 13.53 8.57 -17.45
CA LEU A 29 14.01 7.99 -18.71
C LEU A 29 15.53 8.11 -18.81
N SER A 30 16.17 7.09 -19.39
CA SER A 30 17.57 7.08 -19.78
C SER A 30 17.72 7.27 -21.29
N ARG A 31 18.85 7.82 -21.75
CA ARG A 31 19.20 7.91 -23.16
C ARG A 31 20.32 6.92 -23.45
N ARG A 32 20.03 5.97 -24.34
CA ARG A 32 20.94 4.88 -24.70
C ARG A 32 22.13 5.45 -25.47
N ALA A 33 23.33 4.94 -25.21
CA ALA A 33 24.57 5.39 -25.83
C ALA A 33 25.50 4.20 -26.10
N GLY A 34 26.52 4.41 -26.93
CA GLY A 34 27.47 3.35 -27.29
C GLY A 34 26.91 2.33 -28.29
N PRO A 35 27.58 1.17 -28.48
CA PRO A 35 27.26 0.15 -29.48
C PRO A 35 26.09 -0.74 -29.05
N VAL A 36 25.01 -0.14 -28.54
CA VAL A 36 23.81 -0.83 -28.10
C VAL A 36 22.66 -0.60 -29.09
N TYR A 37 21.71 -1.52 -29.13
CA TYR A 37 20.46 -1.33 -29.87
C TYR A 37 19.80 0.00 -29.46
N ALA A 38 19.22 0.74 -30.41
CA ALA A 38 18.53 2.01 -30.16
C ALA A 38 19.39 3.13 -29.54
N SER A 39 20.69 3.17 -29.83
CA SER A 39 21.59 4.24 -29.40
C SER A 39 21.09 5.63 -29.82
N GLY A 40 21.20 6.62 -28.93
CA GLY A 40 20.66 7.97 -29.08
C GLY A 40 19.20 8.15 -28.66
N LEU A 41 18.44 7.06 -28.46
CA LEU A 41 17.01 7.13 -28.13
C LEU A 41 16.77 7.07 -26.62
N ARG A 42 15.70 7.75 -26.18
CA ARG A 42 15.21 7.65 -24.81
C ARG A 42 14.44 6.35 -24.56
N HIS A 43 14.61 5.78 -23.38
CA HIS A 43 14.02 4.52 -22.95
C HIS A 43 13.81 4.52 -21.43
N LEU A 44 13.02 3.56 -20.92
CA LEU A 44 12.99 3.28 -19.49
C LEU A 44 14.26 2.52 -19.07
N PRO A 45 14.73 2.64 -17.82
CA PRO A 45 15.70 1.70 -17.29
C PRO A 45 15.17 0.26 -17.42
N SER A 46 15.99 -0.66 -17.91
CA SER A 46 15.51 -1.99 -18.33
C SER A 46 16.63 -2.99 -18.61
N GLY A 47 16.34 -4.28 -18.47
CA GLY A 47 17.24 -5.32 -18.97
C GLY A 47 16.58 -6.68 -19.10
N HIS A 48 17.40 -7.68 -19.40
CA HIS A 48 16.96 -9.06 -19.64
C HIS A 48 16.69 -9.77 -18.32
N LEU A 49 15.70 -10.67 -18.33
CA LEU A 49 15.51 -11.63 -17.25
C LEU A 49 16.58 -12.73 -17.34
N ASP A 50 17.36 -12.91 -16.28
CA ASP A 50 18.34 -14.00 -16.20
C ASP A 50 17.70 -15.34 -15.79
N PRO A 51 18.34 -16.50 -16.08
CA PRO A 51 17.74 -17.82 -15.84
C PRO A 51 17.41 -18.15 -14.38
N ASP A 52 18.13 -17.57 -13.42
CA ASP A 52 18.08 -17.94 -12.00
C ASP A 52 17.35 -16.90 -11.12
N GLU A 53 16.73 -15.89 -11.72
CA GLU A 53 16.01 -14.82 -11.00
C GLU A 53 14.54 -14.71 -11.46
N ASP A 54 13.68 -14.15 -10.61
CA ASP A 54 12.33 -13.75 -11.02
C ASP A 54 12.26 -12.32 -11.59
N MET A 55 11.13 -11.94 -12.18
CA MET A 55 10.98 -10.62 -12.82
C MET A 55 11.07 -9.43 -11.84
N VAL A 56 10.77 -9.64 -10.57
CA VAL A 56 10.89 -8.62 -9.52
C VAL A 56 12.35 -8.46 -9.11
N GLU A 57 13.07 -9.58 -8.95
CA GLU A 57 14.51 -9.58 -8.71
C GLU A 57 15.26 -8.89 -9.85
N ALA A 58 14.91 -9.22 -11.10
CA ALA A 58 15.48 -8.63 -12.30
C ALA A 58 15.30 -7.11 -12.33
N VAL A 59 14.07 -6.59 -12.12
CA VAL A 59 13.85 -5.13 -12.20
C VAL A 59 14.55 -4.39 -11.06
N ILE A 60 14.71 -5.00 -9.89
CA ILE A 60 15.47 -4.42 -8.76
C ILE A 60 16.96 -4.39 -9.08
N ARG A 61 17.50 -5.45 -9.68
CA ARG A 61 18.89 -5.54 -10.13
C ARG A 61 19.18 -4.45 -11.17
N GLU A 62 18.38 -4.40 -12.24
CA GLU A 62 18.51 -3.42 -13.33
C GLU A 62 18.38 -1.99 -12.82
N ALA A 63 17.44 -1.71 -11.91
CA ALA A 63 17.31 -0.40 -11.29
C ALA A 63 18.60 0.04 -10.58
N ARG A 64 19.24 -0.88 -9.85
CA ARG A 64 20.49 -0.61 -9.14
C ARG A 64 21.66 -0.44 -10.11
N GLU A 65 21.76 -1.30 -11.11
CA GLU A 65 22.86 -1.34 -12.08
C GLU A 65 22.85 -0.12 -12.99
N GLU A 66 21.68 0.27 -13.54
CA GLU A 66 21.61 1.36 -14.52
C GLU A 66 21.46 2.74 -13.88
N THR A 67 20.74 2.84 -12.75
CA THR A 67 20.33 4.14 -12.17
C THR A 67 20.89 4.40 -10.78
N GLY A 68 21.40 3.37 -10.10
CA GLY A 68 21.93 3.47 -8.74
C GLY A 68 20.86 3.61 -7.64
N VAL A 69 19.57 3.56 -7.98
CA VAL A 69 18.48 3.55 -7.00
C VAL A 69 18.36 2.17 -6.34
N ARG A 70 17.86 2.16 -5.11
CA ARG A 70 17.60 0.93 -4.35
C ARG A 70 16.10 0.82 -4.08
N ILE A 71 15.52 -0.28 -4.54
CA ILE A 71 14.08 -0.57 -4.50
C ILE A 71 13.88 -1.76 -3.56
N GLN A 72 12.83 -1.73 -2.75
CA GLN A 72 12.41 -2.90 -1.99
C GLN A 72 11.35 -3.67 -2.78
N ALA A 73 11.32 -5.00 -2.65
CA ALA A 73 10.41 -5.85 -3.43
C ALA A 73 8.93 -5.48 -3.21
N GLU A 74 8.56 -5.02 -2.02
CA GLU A 74 7.21 -4.57 -1.70
C GLU A 74 6.77 -3.27 -2.39
N ASP A 75 7.72 -2.50 -2.95
CA ASP A 75 7.46 -1.26 -3.67
C ASP A 75 7.33 -1.48 -5.19
N VAL A 76 7.56 -2.71 -5.67
CA VAL A 76 7.43 -3.10 -7.08
C VAL A 76 5.98 -3.52 -7.39
N THR A 77 5.35 -2.81 -8.31
CA THR A 77 3.97 -3.08 -8.75
C THR A 77 3.94 -3.42 -10.24
N ALA A 78 3.34 -4.55 -10.61
CA ALA A 78 3.15 -4.89 -12.03
C ALA A 78 2.23 -3.86 -12.71
N ALA A 79 2.63 -3.35 -13.88
CA ALA A 79 1.92 -2.29 -14.57
C ALA A 79 1.37 -2.74 -15.93
N VAL A 80 2.27 -3.09 -16.87
CA VAL A 80 1.90 -3.40 -18.26
C VAL A 80 2.73 -4.54 -18.79
N THR A 81 2.12 -5.43 -19.57
CA THR A 81 2.86 -6.42 -20.38
C THR A 81 2.78 -6.06 -21.87
N VAL A 82 3.93 -5.96 -22.53
CA VAL A 82 4.01 -5.66 -23.96
C VAL A 82 4.59 -6.86 -24.70
N HIS A 83 3.81 -7.42 -25.63
CA HIS A 83 4.35 -8.35 -26.63
C HIS A 83 4.85 -7.53 -27.81
N HIS A 84 6.18 -7.45 -27.97
CA HIS A 84 6.75 -6.60 -29.01
C HIS A 84 7.66 -7.36 -29.98
N ARG A 85 7.79 -6.81 -31.19
CA ARG A 85 8.72 -7.27 -32.21
C ARG A 85 9.45 -6.05 -32.80
N PRO A 86 10.76 -5.89 -32.54
CA PRO A 86 11.54 -4.82 -33.16
C PRO A 86 11.74 -5.05 -34.67
N PRO A 87 12.06 -4.00 -35.45
CA PRO A 87 12.27 -4.10 -36.91
C PRO A 87 13.52 -4.91 -37.29
N VAL A 88 14.47 -5.06 -36.35
CA VAL A 88 15.73 -5.79 -36.51
C VAL A 88 15.84 -6.91 -35.48
N GLY A 89 16.31 -8.10 -35.86
CA GLY A 89 16.55 -9.23 -34.94
C GLY A 89 15.47 -10.31 -34.90
N SER A 90 14.41 -10.18 -35.71
CA SER A 90 13.41 -11.21 -36.11
C SER A 90 12.65 -12.02 -35.03
N ARG A 91 12.93 -11.87 -33.73
CA ARG A 91 12.24 -12.61 -32.66
C ARG A 91 11.40 -11.68 -31.79
N SER A 92 10.14 -12.05 -31.57
CA SER A 92 9.27 -11.35 -30.63
C SER A 92 9.75 -11.53 -29.19
N ARG A 93 9.47 -10.55 -28.35
CA ARG A 93 9.87 -10.45 -26.95
C ARG A 93 8.68 -10.08 -26.07
N ILE A 94 8.77 -10.40 -24.78
CA ILE A 94 7.81 -9.96 -23.77
C ILE A 94 8.50 -8.94 -22.87
N GLY A 95 8.09 -7.67 -22.98
CA GLY A 95 8.49 -6.63 -22.05
C GLY A 95 7.50 -6.53 -20.90
N VAL A 96 7.96 -6.68 -19.66
CA VAL A 96 7.16 -6.58 -18.44
C VAL A 96 7.52 -5.29 -17.71
N PHE A 97 6.56 -4.40 -17.57
CA PHE A 97 6.75 -3.06 -17.01
C PHE A 97 6.29 -3.04 -15.56
N PHE A 98 7.13 -2.51 -14.67
CA PHE A 98 6.85 -2.38 -13.25
C PHE A 98 6.85 -0.91 -12.83
N GLU A 99 5.81 -0.49 -12.10
CA GLU A 99 5.76 0.81 -11.43
C GLU A 99 6.45 0.73 -10.07
N VAL A 100 7.29 1.73 -9.79
CA VAL A 100 7.90 1.96 -8.48
C VAL A 100 7.76 3.43 -8.11
N ARG A 101 7.16 3.69 -6.94
CA ARG A 101 6.93 5.04 -6.39
C ARG A 101 7.80 5.37 -5.18
N ARG A 102 8.47 4.37 -4.62
CA ARG A 102 9.29 4.48 -3.41
C ARG A 102 10.62 3.80 -3.66
N TRP A 103 11.70 4.53 -3.40
CA TRP A 103 13.07 4.05 -3.53
C TRP A 103 13.99 4.89 -2.65
N SER A 104 15.24 4.47 -2.52
CA SER A 104 16.30 5.27 -1.92
C SER A 104 17.45 5.48 -2.90
N GLY A 105 18.23 6.54 -2.69
CA GLY A 105 19.27 6.98 -3.61
C GLY A 105 18.75 7.95 -4.67
N ARG A 106 19.67 8.78 -5.21
CA ARG A 106 19.39 9.69 -6.30
C ARG A 106 19.70 8.99 -7.63
N PRO A 107 18.74 8.92 -8.58
CA PRO A 107 19.00 8.38 -9.91
C PRO A 107 20.16 9.11 -10.58
N ARG A 108 21.06 8.35 -11.19
CA ARG A 108 22.18 8.85 -12.01
C ARG A 108 22.59 7.76 -12.98
N VAL A 109 23.24 8.15 -14.08
CA VAL A 109 23.86 7.20 -15.00
C VAL A 109 24.94 6.41 -14.25
N MET A 110 24.75 5.09 -14.14
CA MET A 110 25.73 4.18 -13.53
C MET A 110 26.56 3.43 -14.57
N GLU A 111 26.08 3.35 -15.80
CA GLU A 111 26.72 2.65 -16.92
C GLU A 111 26.99 3.60 -18.08
N SER A 112 28.04 4.41 -17.96
CA SER A 112 28.39 5.46 -18.93
C SER A 112 28.63 4.96 -20.36
N ASP A 113 28.99 3.68 -20.50
CA ASP A 113 29.28 3.08 -21.82
C ASP A 113 28.01 2.70 -22.59
N ARG A 114 26.87 2.62 -21.90
CA ARG A 114 25.56 2.21 -22.43
C ARG A 114 24.50 3.31 -22.34
N CYS A 115 24.76 4.36 -21.56
CA CYS A 115 23.82 5.44 -21.27
C CYS A 115 24.58 6.76 -21.08
N ASP A 116 24.13 7.83 -21.73
CA ASP A 116 24.79 9.16 -21.67
C ASP A 116 23.87 10.28 -21.14
N GLY A 117 22.67 9.94 -20.68
CA GLY A 117 21.70 10.90 -20.16
C GLY A 117 20.60 10.22 -19.36
N MET A 118 20.11 10.89 -18.31
CA MET A 118 19.04 10.39 -17.47
C MET A 118 18.31 11.56 -16.82
N ASP A 119 17.02 11.69 -17.10
CA ASP A 119 16.21 12.82 -16.65
C ASP A 119 14.76 12.40 -16.36
N TRP A 120 14.05 13.28 -15.66
CA TRP A 120 12.63 13.15 -15.39
C TRP A 120 11.84 13.86 -16.48
N TYR A 121 10.78 13.20 -16.95
CA TYR A 121 9.89 13.73 -17.97
C TYR A 121 8.43 13.65 -17.51
N PRO A 122 7.60 14.66 -17.80
CA PRO A 122 6.17 14.59 -17.55
C PRO A 122 5.56 13.36 -18.24
N LEU A 123 4.77 12.58 -17.50
CA LEU A 123 4.14 11.38 -18.02
C LEU A 123 3.12 11.70 -19.13
N ASP A 124 2.51 12.87 -19.08
CA ASP A 124 1.56 13.35 -20.09
C ASP A 124 2.23 13.98 -21.32
N ALA A 125 3.47 14.44 -21.19
CA ALA A 125 4.29 15.04 -22.25
C ALA A 125 5.65 14.31 -22.39
N LEU A 126 5.57 13.02 -22.75
CA LEU A 126 6.76 12.19 -22.99
C LEU A 126 7.62 12.78 -24.12
N PRO A 127 8.96 12.70 -23.99
CA PRO A 127 9.86 13.32 -24.94
C PRO A 127 10.00 12.51 -26.23
N ASP A 128 10.41 13.16 -27.31
CA ASP A 128 10.89 12.49 -28.52
C ASP A 128 12.38 12.83 -28.78
N PRO A 129 13.15 11.93 -29.42
CA PRO A 129 12.76 10.59 -29.86
C PRO A 129 12.89 9.54 -28.72
N MET A 130 12.01 8.53 -28.76
CA MET A 130 11.98 7.39 -27.82
C MET A 130 11.96 6.06 -28.57
N VAL A 131 12.40 4.96 -27.95
CA VAL A 131 12.23 3.62 -28.53
C VAL A 131 10.74 3.26 -28.65
N ALA A 132 10.30 2.79 -29.81
CA ALA A 132 8.88 2.65 -30.13
C ALA A 132 8.11 1.71 -29.20
N TYR A 133 8.62 0.53 -28.89
CA TYR A 133 7.94 -0.41 -27.98
C TYR A 133 7.89 0.10 -26.53
N CYS A 134 8.85 0.93 -26.12
CA CYS A 134 8.86 1.54 -24.80
C CYS A 134 7.78 2.61 -24.70
N ARG A 135 7.63 3.42 -25.75
CA ARG A 135 6.52 4.36 -25.89
C ARG A 135 5.17 3.63 -25.84
N ALA A 136 5.02 2.52 -26.56
CA ALA A 136 3.80 1.70 -26.51
C ALA A 136 3.45 1.20 -25.10
N GLY A 137 4.45 0.76 -24.31
CA GLY A 137 4.25 0.37 -22.91
C GLY A 137 3.80 1.53 -22.02
N LEU A 138 4.38 2.72 -22.19
CA LEU A 138 3.99 3.92 -21.47
C LEU A 138 2.61 4.45 -21.88
N ASP A 139 2.24 4.34 -23.15
CA ASP A 139 0.91 4.70 -23.64
C ASP A 139 -0.17 3.78 -23.05
N ALA A 140 0.08 2.46 -22.99
CA ALA A 140 -0.79 1.51 -22.31
C ALA A 140 -0.91 1.83 -20.81
N TYR A 141 0.22 2.13 -20.15
CA TYR A 141 0.24 2.51 -18.73
C TYR A 141 -0.57 3.79 -18.47
N ARG A 142 -0.42 4.82 -19.30
CA ARG A 142 -1.21 6.07 -19.24
C ARG A 142 -2.70 5.82 -19.44
N ALA A 143 -3.06 4.91 -20.33
CA ALA A 143 -4.44 4.53 -20.60
C ALA A 143 -5.05 3.63 -19.51
N GLY A 144 -4.28 3.22 -18.49
CA GLY A 144 -4.73 2.27 -17.47
C GLY A 144 -5.00 0.87 -18.04
N LEU A 145 -4.34 0.52 -19.14
CA LEU A 145 -4.51 -0.75 -19.83
C LEU A 145 -3.39 -1.72 -19.44
N PRO A 146 -3.71 -3.01 -19.22
CA PRO A 146 -2.75 -3.96 -18.66
C PRO A 146 -1.77 -4.50 -19.71
N ALA A 147 -2.04 -4.30 -21.00
CA ALA A 147 -1.18 -4.85 -22.04
C ALA A 147 -1.21 -4.08 -23.36
N ALA A 148 -0.20 -4.32 -24.18
CA ALA A 148 -0.15 -3.88 -25.56
C ALA A 148 0.57 -4.92 -26.44
N VAL A 149 0.28 -4.88 -27.75
CA VAL A 149 1.07 -5.55 -28.79
C VAL A 149 1.72 -4.47 -29.63
N HIS A 150 3.04 -4.52 -29.79
CA HIS A 150 3.78 -3.55 -30.59
C HIS A 150 4.68 -4.23 -31.62
N PHE A 151 4.21 -4.34 -32.86
CA PHE A 151 4.87 -5.15 -33.90
C PHE A 151 5.32 -4.27 -35.05
N GLN A 152 6.62 -4.04 -35.11
CA GLN A 152 7.27 -3.32 -36.21
C GLN A 152 7.58 -4.31 -37.35
N GLN A 153 7.60 -3.80 -38.57
CA GLN A 153 8.01 -4.50 -39.78
C GLN A 153 9.51 -4.34 -40.01
N PRO A 154 10.14 -5.26 -40.77
CA PRO A 154 11.45 -4.98 -41.36
C PRO A 154 11.37 -3.64 -42.12
N ASP A 155 12.34 -2.75 -41.87
CA ASP A 155 12.44 -1.38 -42.40
C ASP A 155 11.68 -0.27 -41.63
N ASP A 156 10.88 -0.60 -40.60
CA ASP A 156 10.35 0.43 -39.71
C ASP A 156 11.47 1.09 -38.88
N ALA A 157 11.29 2.37 -38.55
CA ALA A 157 12.18 3.10 -37.66
C ALA A 157 12.18 2.50 -36.25
N ILE A 158 13.32 2.49 -35.56
CA ILE A 158 13.41 1.97 -34.18
C ILE A 158 12.71 2.93 -33.20
N GLU A 159 12.80 4.23 -33.47
CA GLU A 159 12.15 5.28 -32.71
C GLU A 159 10.64 5.36 -32.97
N HIS A 160 9.90 5.77 -31.96
CA HIS A 160 8.51 6.18 -32.09
C HIS A 160 8.42 7.38 -33.04
N ARG A 161 7.49 7.31 -33.99
CA ARG A 161 7.14 8.43 -34.86
C ARG A 161 5.64 8.68 -34.71
N PRO A 162 5.21 9.88 -34.27
CA PRO A 162 3.79 10.20 -34.14
C PRO A 162 3.01 9.99 -35.45
N ASP A 163 3.65 10.31 -36.58
CA ASP A 163 3.08 10.16 -37.93
C ASP A 163 3.52 8.86 -38.63
N GLY A 164 4.09 7.92 -37.88
CA GLY A 164 4.55 6.62 -38.40
C GLY A 164 3.42 5.61 -38.60
N PRO A 165 3.74 4.41 -39.13
CA PRO A 165 2.77 3.32 -39.19
C PRO A 165 2.28 2.96 -37.79
N ASP A 166 0.98 2.70 -37.65
CA ASP A 166 0.39 2.26 -36.39
C ASP A 166 0.77 0.79 -36.11
N SER A 167 1.90 0.63 -35.43
CA SER A 167 2.42 -0.67 -35.00
C SER A 167 1.89 -1.09 -33.63
N THR A 168 1.08 -0.25 -32.95
CA THR A 168 0.69 -0.44 -31.54
C THR A 168 -0.79 -0.75 -31.40
N ARG A 169 -1.10 -1.96 -30.96
CA ARG A 169 -2.44 -2.32 -30.50
C ARG A 169 -2.47 -2.34 -28.98
N LEU A 170 -3.12 -1.36 -28.38
CA LEU A 170 -3.43 -1.39 -26.96
C LEU A 170 -4.42 -2.53 -26.68
N LEU A 171 -4.11 -3.38 -25.71
CA LEU A 171 -4.97 -4.48 -25.33
C LEU A 171 -5.75 -4.08 -24.09
N SER A 172 -7.06 -3.99 -24.23
CA SER A 172 -7.94 -4.10 -23.08
C SER A 172 -7.64 -5.43 -22.40
N GLY A 173 -7.45 -5.41 -21.08
CA GLY A 173 -7.55 -6.64 -20.31
C GLY A 173 -9.00 -7.13 -20.31
N PRO A 174 -9.38 -7.98 -19.33
CA PRO A 174 -10.69 -7.73 -18.72
C PRO A 174 -10.82 -6.21 -18.53
N PRO A 175 -12.01 -5.60 -18.75
CA PRO A 175 -12.20 -4.16 -18.50
C PRO A 175 -11.39 -3.79 -17.27
N ALA A 176 -10.68 -2.65 -17.28
CA ALA A 176 -10.09 -2.12 -16.06
C ALA A 176 -11.26 -1.95 -15.09
N CYS A 177 -11.57 -3.03 -14.40
CA CYS A 177 -12.89 -3.27 -13.92
C CYS A 177 -12.79 -2.51 -12.61
N GLY A 178 -13.57 -1.44 -12.48
CA GLY A 178 -14.45 -1.49 -11.34
C GLY A 178 -15.07 -2.87 -11.39
N VAL A 179 -14.48 -3.84 -10.66
CA VAL A 179 -14.86 -5.24 -10.71
C VAL A 179 -16.35 -5.21 -10.61
N GLU A 180 -17.02 -5.57 -11.71
CA GLU A 180 -18.45 -5.43 -11.80
C GLU A 180 -18.97 -6.12 -10.55
N VAL A 181 -19.59 -5.31 -9.68
CA VAL A 181 -19.93 -5.75 -8.34
C VAL A 181 -20.71 -7.05 -8.55
N PRO A 182 -20.25 -8.21 -8.05
CA PRO A 182 -20.86 -9.49 -8.36
C PRO A 182 -22.38 -9.39 -8.24
N HIS A 183 -23.14 -9.90 -9.20
CA HIS A 183 -24.57 -9.57 -9.36
C HIS A 183 -25.37 -9.58 -8.03
N GLY A 184 -25.17 -10.59 -7.18
CA GLY A 184 -25.83 -10.66 -5.86
C GLY A 184 -25.43 -9.52 -4.90
N LEU A 185 -24.17 -9.09 -4.91
CA LEU A 185 -23.70 -7.92 -4.15
C LEU A 185 -24.24 -6.61 -4.74
N ARG A 186 -24.38 -6.54 -6.07
CA ARG A 186 -24.94 -5.37 -6.74
C ARG A 186 -26.41 -5.21 -6.40
N MET A 187 -27.19 -6.29 -6.49
CA MET A 187 -28.59 -6.32 -6.08
C MET A 187 -28.76 -5.91 -4.62
N PHE A 188 -27.95 -6.47 -3.71
CA PHE A 188 -27.93 -6.08 -2.30
C PHE A 188 -27.65 -4.58 -2.12
N ALA A 189 -26.65 -4.05 -2.82
CA ALA A 189 -26.31 -2.64 -2.72
C ALA A 189 -27.39 -1.73 -3.34
N GLU A 190 -27.92 -2.06 -4.51
CA GLU A 190 -28.98 -1.28 -5.17
C GLU A 190 -30.29 -1.29 -4.36
N GLN A 191 -30.60 -2.38 -3.67
CA GLN A 191 -31.73 -2.42 -2.73
C GLN A 191 -31.51 -1.49 -1.51
N ALA A 192 -30.26 -1.27 -1.12
CA ALA A 192 -29.92 -0.44 0.04
C ALA A 192 -29.82 1.07 -0.29
N VAL A 193 -29.24 1.43 -1.45
CA VAL A 193 -28.92 2.82 -1.80
C VAL A 193 -29.59 3.33 -3.07
N GLY A 194 -30.41 2.50 -3.72
CA GLY A 194 -30.99 2.79 -5.03
C GLY A 194 -30.03 2.47 -6.18
N ARG A 195 -30.41 2.85 -7.41
CA ARG A 195 -29.65 2.56 -8.62
C ARG A 195 -28.19 3.04 -8.49
N ILE A 196 -27.25 2.16 -8.83
CA ILE A 196 -25.82 2.50 -8.87
C ILE A 196 -25.45 2.88 -10.31
N VAL A 197 -24.88 4.07 -10.49
CA VAL A 197 -24.40 4.58 -11.78
C VAL A 197 -22.98 4.13 -12.05
N GLU A 198 -22.14 4.13 -11.02
CA GLU A 198 -20.73 3.77 -11.11
C GLU A 198 -20.31 2.94 -9.89
N ALA A 199 -19.45 1.95 -10.12
CA ALA A 199 -18.82 1.18 -9.06
C ALA A 199 -17.34 0.95 -9.37
N THR A 200 -16.46 1.24 -8.42
CA THR A 200 -15.01 1.10 -8.57
C THR A 200 -14.46 0.26 -7.42
N GLU A 201 -13.73 -0.83 -7.70
CA GLU A 201 -13.06 -1.58 -6.62
C GLU A 201 -11.88 -0.77 -6.07
N VAL A 202 -11.84 -0.59 -4.75
CA VAL A 202 -10.85 0.17 -3.99
C VAL A 202 -10.22 -0.69 -2.89
N SER A 203 -10.24 -2.01 -3.07
CA SER A 203 -9.74 -2.97 -2.09
C SER A 203 -8.23 -2.89 -1.92
N TRP A 204 -7.74 -3.06 -0.69
CA TRP A 204 -6.31 -3.26 -0.44
C TRP A 204 -5.90 -4.70 -0.80
N VAL A 205 -4.92 -4.84 -1.70
CA VAL A 205 -4.43 -6.11 -2.31
C VAL A 205 -4.16 -7.24 -1.31
N ARG A 206 -3.87 -6.93 -0.03
CA ARG A 206 -3.40 -7.89 0.98
C ARG A 206 -4.44 -8.33 2.02
N THR A 207 -5.68 -7.85 1.98
CA THR A 207 -6.64 -8.05 3.10
C THR A 207 -7.56 -9.26 2.96
N GLY A 208 -7.77 -9.76 1.74
CA GLY A 208 -8.76 -10.82 1.45
C GLY A 208 -10.22 -10.36 1.56
N SER A 209 -10.47 -9.12 2.00
CA SER A 209 -11.74 -8.42 1.93
C SER A 209 -11.75 -7.57 0.64
N ARG A 210 -12.91 -7.44 -0.01
CA ARG A 210 -13.07 -6.60 -1.21
C ARG A 210 -13.94 -5.39 -0.90
N VAL A 211 -13.58 -4.24 -1.44
CA VAL A 211 -14.26 -2.97 -1.17
C VAL A 211 -14.52 -2.26 -2.48
N TRP A 212 -15.73 -1.78 -2.69
CA TRP A 212 -16.12 -1.00 -3.86
C TRP A 212 -16.63 0.37 -3.40
N ARG A 213 -16.17 1.43 -4.06
CA ARG A 213 -16.80 2.75 -4.02
C ARG A 213 -17.97 2.75 -5.01
N LEU A 214 -19.14 3.16 -4.55
CA LEU A 214 -20.39 3.19 -5.31
C LEU A 214 -20.87 4.64 -5.46
N SER A 215 -21.30 5.03 -6.65
CA SER A 215 -21.86 6.36 -6.95
C SER A 215 -23.30 6.23 -7.46
N GLY A 216 -24.21 7.03 -6.88
CA GLY A 216 -25.61 7.11 -7.32
C GLY A 216 -25.91 8.32 -8.22
N PRO A 217 -27.07 8.38 -8.89
CA PRO A 217 -27.43 9.44 -9.84
C PRO A 217 -27.45 10.86 -9.26
N GLY A 218 -27.65 10.99 -7.94
CA GLY A 218 -27.69 12.27 -7.22
C GLY A 218 -26.36 12.67 -6.56
N GLY A 219 -25.23 12.06 -6.96
CA GLY A 219 -23.92 12.35 -6.37
C GLY A 219 -23.65 11.68 -5.01
N GLY A 220 -24.58 10.87 -4.51
CA GLY A 220 -24.37 10.06 -3.31
C GLY A 220 -23.22 9.07 -3.50
N THR A 221 -22.33 8.98 -2.50
CA THR A 221 -21.20 8.05 -2.50
C THR A 221 -21.30 7.08 -1.31
N TRP A 222 -21.14 5.79 -1.59
CA TRP A 222 -21.15 4.72 -0.58
C TRP A 222 -19.97 3.77 -0.78
N TYR A 223 -19.67 2.97 0.23
CA TYR A 223 -18.70 1.89 0.14
C TYR A 223 -19.38 0.56 0.44
N LEU A 224 -19.28 -0.38 -0.50
CA LEU A 224 -19.67 -1.78 -0.33
C LEU A 224 -18.44 -2.58 0.06
N LYS A 225 -18.49 -3.30 1.18
CA LYS A 225 -17.39 -4.14 1.66
C LYS A 225 -17.86 -5.58 1.83
N ARG A 226 -17.17 -6.52 1.16
CA ARG A 226 -17.33 -7.97 1.35
C ARG A 226 -16.21 -8.51 2.22
N HIS A 227 -16.58 -9.20 3.28
CA HIS A 227 -15.64 -9.74 4.26
C HIS A 227 -15.17 -11.15 3.88
N ARG A 228 -13.92 -11.45 4.21
CA ARG A 228 -13.33 -12.78 3.99
C ARG A 228 -13.97 -13.91 4.80
N GLY A 229 -14.64 -13.61 5.91
CA GLY A 229 -15.21 -14.62 6.81
C GLY A 229 -16.31 -14.08 7.72
N VAL A 230 -17.17 -14.99 8.20
CA VAL A 230 -18.35 -14.67 9.04
C VAL A 230 -17.94 -13.91 10.30
N ARG A 231 -16.88 -14.36 10.98
CA ARG A 231 -16.36 -13.69 12.19
C ARG A 231 -16.02 -12.21 11.98
N PHE A 232 -15.48 -11.85 10.82
CA PHE A 232 -15.11 -10.47 10.52
C PHE A 232 -16.35 -9.62 10.20
N HIS A 233 -17.27 -10.18 9.42
CA HIS A 233 -18.57 -9.58 9.15
C HIS A 233 -19.35 -9.30 10.44
N ASP A 234 -19.52 -10.30 11.31
CA ASP A 234 -20.29 -10.16 12.54
C ASP A 234 -19.70 -9.11 13.48
N ARG A 235 -18.37 -9.03 13.55
CA ARG A 235 -17.67 -8.00 14.35
C ARG A 235 -17.95 -6.61 13.84
N GLU A 236 -17.79 -6.41 12.54
CA GLU A 236 -17.97 -5.10 11.91
C GLU A 236 -19.43 -4.65 12.00
N VAL A 237 -20.39 -5.54 11.72
CA VAL A 237 -21.83 -5.25 11.87
C VAL A 237 -22.19 -4.94 13.32
N THR A 238 -21.68 -5.73 14.28
CA THR A 238 -21.92 -5.47 15.71
C THR A 238 -21.35 -4.12 16.12
N ALA A 239 -20.16 -3.76 15.61
CA ALA A 239 -19.54 -2.48 15.89
C ALA A 239 -20.40 -1.32 15.39
N TYR A 240 -20.82 -1.38 14.12
CA TYR A 240 -21.67 -0.37 13.51
C TYR A 240 -23.04 -0.23 14.17
N ARG A 241 -23.62 -1.32 14.68
CA ARG A 241 -24.92 -1.29 15.35
C ARG A 241 -24.85 -0.83 16.81
N SER A 242 -23.74 -1.08 17.50
CA SER A 242 -23.69 -0.92 18.96
C SER A 242 -22.88 0.27 19.45
N TRP A 243 -21.75 0.58 18.81
CA TRP A 243 -20.75 1.49 19.39
C TRP A 243 -20.30 2.61 18.45
N VAL A 244 -20.18 2.33 17.15
CA VAL A 244 -19.84 3.35 16.15
C VAL A 244 -20.83 4.53 16.13
N PRO A 245 -22.15 4.37 16.39
CA PRO A 245 -23.07 5.50 16.42
C PRO A 245 -22.67 6.60 17.42
N ALA A 246 -21.92 6.27 18.48
CA ALA A 246 -21.40 7.25 19.43
C ALA A 246 -20.37 8.22 18.81
N LEU A 247 -19.76 7.87 17.68
CA LEU A 247 -18.82 8.71 16.95
C LEU A 247 -19.53 9.73 16.03
N GLY A 248 -20.85 9.61 15.84
CA GLY A 248 -21.63 10.52 14.99
C GLY A 248 -21.06 10.60 13.56
N ALA A 249 -20.90 11.82 13.05
CA ALA A 249 -20.36 12.08 11.71
C ALA A 249 -18.85 11.76 11.56
N ARG A 250 -18.17 11.38 12.64
CA ARG A 250 -16.73 11.04 12.64
C ARG A 250 -16.44 9.59 12.24
N ALA A 251 -17.45 8.84 11.83
CA ALA A 251 -17.33 7.48 11.33
C ALA A 251 -18.40 7.19 10.25
N PRO A 252 -18.19 6.21 9.36
CA PRO A 252 -19.21 5.80 8.41
C PRO A 252 -20.47 5.33 9.12
N ARG A 253 -21.63 5.60 8.52
CA ARG A 253 -22.90 4.99 8.94
C ARG A 253 -23.11 3.69 8.17
N LEU A 254 -23.53 2.64 8.88
CA LEU A 254 -24.02 1.43 8.26
C LEU A 254 -25.37 1.69 7.60
N VAL A 255 -25.43 1.48 6.29
CA VAL A 255 -26.65 1.58 5.49
C VAL A 255 -27.36 0.22 5.45
N ALA A 256 -26.62 -0.84 5.14
CA ALA A 256 -27.14 -2.20 5.06
C ALA A 256 -26.07 -3.23 5.41
N ALA A 257 -26.52 -4.40 5.88
CA ALA A 257 -25.66 -5.56 6.14
C ALA A 257 -26.39 -6.83 5.73
N ASP A 258 -25.69 -7.74 5.06
CA ASP A 258 -26.19 -9.06 4.68
C ASP A 258 -25.18 -10.14 5.06
N THR A 259 -25.63 -11.07 5.91
CA THR A 259 -24.81 -12.15 6.46
C THR A 259 -24.60 -13.31 5.48
N ALA A 260 -25.55 -13.55 4.56
CA ALA A 260 -25.44 -14.60 3.56
C ALA A 260 -24.32 -14.29 2.55
N VAL A 261 -24.26 -13.05 2.06
CA VAL A 261 -23.19 -12.59 1.17
C VAL A 261 -21.98 -12.01 1.92
N ARG A 262 -22.07 -11.88 3.25
CA ARG A 262 -21.04 -11.35 4.16
C ARG A 262 -20.62 -9.92 3.78
N ALA A 263 -21.58 -9.09 3.41
CA ALA A 263 -21.34 -7.76 2.89
C ALA A 263 -22.01 -6.67 3.73
N VAL A 264 -21.41 -5.47 3.71
CA VAL A 264 -21.98 -4.26 4.31
C VAL A 264 -21.92 -3.12 3.31
N VAL A 265 -22.89 -2.21 3.36
CA VAL A 265 -22.86 -0.92 2.68
C VAL A 265 -22.76 0.16 3.74
N VAL A 266 -21.78 1.06 3.61
CA VAL A 266 -21.57 2.18 4.53
C VAL A 266 -21.50 3.50 3.78
N THR A 267 -21.80 4.61 4.45
CA THR A 267 -21.68 5.96 3.86
C THR A 267 -20.21 6.34 3.63
N ALA A 268 -19.95 7.17 2.62
CA ALA A 268 -18.65 7.81 2.48
C ALA A 268 -18.38 8.81 3.62
N LEU A 269 -17.09 9.04 3.89
CA LEU A 269 -16.62 10.10 4.78
C LEU A 269 -15.92 11.19 3.96
N PRO A 270 -16.18 12.48 4.23
CA PRO A 270 -15.49 13.57 3.57
C PRO A 270 -14.13 13.80 4.23
N GLY A 271 -13.07 13.22 3.69
CA GLY A 271 -11.72 13.41 4.21
C GLY A 271 -10.65 12.74 3.39
N HIS A 272 -9.39 13.08 3.66
CA HIS A 272 -8.22 12.50 3.01
C HIS A 272 -7.44 11.58 3.97
N PRO A 273 -6.80 10.51 3.48
CA PRO A 273 -6.06 9.59 4.34
C PRO A 273 -4.94 10.28 5.13
N LEU A 274 -4.84 9.98 6.43
CA LEU A 274 -3.73 10.44 7.27
C LEU A 274 -2.44 9.66 6.97
N HIS A 275 -2.57 8.44 6.45
CA HIS A 275 -1.42 7.60 6.11
C HIS A 275 -0.60 8.19 4.96
N GLY A 276 0.70 8.41 5.21
CA GLY A 276 1.63 8.96 4.23
C GLY A 276 1.75 10.49 4.28
N LEU A 277 0.92 11.18 5.08
CA LEU A 277 1.09 12.61 5.32
C LEU A 277 2.27 12.86 6.26
N VAL A 278 3.09 13.85 5.90
CA VAL A 278 4.13 14.40 6.76
C VAL A 278 3.53 15.60 7.49
N LEU A 279 3.33 15.46 8.80
CA LEU A 279 2.81 16.53 9.65
C LEU A 279 3.96 17.18 10.43
N GLY A 280 3.88 18.49 10.64
CA GLY A 280 4.75 19.16 11.60
C GLY A 280 4.42 18.69 13.03
N ALA A 281 5.38 18.82 13.96
CA ALA A 281 5.21 18.35 15.34
C ALA A 281 3.96 18.92 16.05
N ALA A 282 3.63 20.19 15.78
CA ALA A 282 2.44 20.83 16.34
C ALA A 282 1.14 20.23 15.77
N ASP A 283 1.11 19.93 14.47
CA ASP A 283 -0.07 19.38 13.80
C ASP A 283 -0.28 17.93 14.19
N GLU A 284 0.81 17.15 14.27
CA GLU A 284 0.77 15.78 14.78
C GLU A 284 0.24 15.75 16.21
N ALA A 285 0.73 16.63 17.09
CA ALA A 285 0.21 16.72 18.47
C ALA A 285 -1.30 17.03 18.51
N ARG A 286 -1.79 17.94 17.65
CA ARG A 286 -3.23 18.26 17.56
C ARG A 286 -4.04 17.06 17.08
N VAL A 287 -3.61 16.39 16.02
CA VAL A 287 -4.28 15.18 15.48
C VAL A 287 -4.31 14.07 16.52
N GLN A 288 -3.21 13.87 17.25
CA GLN A 288 -3.12 12.87 18.32
C GLN A 288 -4.09 13.17 19.47
N GLN A 289 -4.16 14.42 19.91
CA GLN A 289 -5.12 14.83 20.94
C GLN A 289 -6.56 14.63 20.47
N ALA A 290 -6.87 14.98 19.22
CA ALA A 290 -8.19 14.79 18.63
C ALA A 290 -8.57 13.30 18.52
N LEU A 291 -7.64 12.45 18.06
CA LEU A 291 -7.80 11.00 18.04
C LEU A 291 -8.03 10.45 19.45
N GLY A 292 -7.27 10.94 20.45
CA GLY A 292 -7.45 10.58 21.85
C GLY A 292 -8.85 10.90 22.37
N ARG A 293 -9.39 12.08 22.05
CA ARG A 293 -10.77 12.46 22.38
C ARG A 293 -11.78 11.51 21.72
N LEU A 294 -11.61 11.25 20.42
CA LEU A 294 -12.51 10.41 19.63
C LEU A 294 -12.53 8.95 20.12
N VAL A 295 -11.36 8.40 20.44
CA VAL A 295 -11.22 7.07 21.05
C VAL A 295 -11.81 7.05 22.47
N GLY A 296 -11.67 8.16 23.22
CA GLY A 296 -12.32 8.32 24.52
C GLY A 296 -13.84 8.23 24.44
N VAL A 297 -14.45 8.85 23.43
CA VAL A 297 -15.90 8.70 23.14
C VAL A 297 -16.24 7.24 22.88
N LEU A 298 -15.44 6.54 22.08
CA LEU A 298 -15.65 5.12 21.80
C LEU A 298 -15.55 4.25 23.05
N HIS A 299 -14.56 4.48 23.91
CA HIS A 299 -14.37 3.71 25.15
C HIS A 299 -15.55 3.86 26.11
N ARG A 300 -16.20 5.03 26.11
CA ARG A 300 -17.37 5.34 26.93
C ARG A 300 -18.69 4.95 26.29
N SER A 301 -18.70 4.44 25.06
CA SER A 301 -19.95 4.09 24.35
C SER A 301 -20.64 2.85 24.91
N ALA A 302 -20.00 2.13 25.84
CA ALA A 302 -20.64 1.08 26.60
C ALA A 302 -20.08 0.98 28.03
N PRO A 303 -20.85 0.41 28.98
CA PRO A 303 -20.39 0.21 30.35
C PRO A 303 -19.10 -0.62 30.40
N GLU A 304 -18.17 -0.18 31.26
CA GLU A 304 -16.93 -0.92 31.53
C GLU A 304 -17.27 -2.30 32.12
N ARG A 305 -16.57 -3.34 31.65
CA ARG A 305 -16.71 -4.69 32.22
C ARG A 305 -15.40 -5.14 32.86
N PRO A 306 -15.43 -5.84 34.00
CA PRO A 306 -14.21 -6.43 34.55
C PRO A 306 -13.64 -7.44 33.56
N ALA A 307 -12.34 -7.33 33.25
CA ALA A 307 -11.69 -8.39 32.50
C ALA A 307 -11.64 -9.67 33.35
N ALA A 308 -11.89 -10.81 32.72
CA ALA A 308 -11.63 -12.10 33.33
C ALA A 308 -10.17 -12.17 33.84
N ALA A 309 -9.93 -13.00 34.86
CA ALA A 309 -8.58 -13.26 35.36
C ALA A 309 -7.65 -13.56 34.17
N SER A 310 -6.57 -12.78 34.08
CA SER A 310 -5.79 -12.67 32.86
C SER A 310 -4.95 -13.92 32.61
N THR A 311 -5.29 -14.72 31.61
CA THR A 311 -4.40 -15.75 31.02
C THR A 311 -3.28 -15.13 30.16
N ALA A 312 -2.97 -13.83 30.33
CA ALA A 312 -1.93 -13.16 29.56
C ALA A 312 -0.56 -13.79 29.85
N ALA A 313 -0.31 -14.24 31.08
CA ALA A 313 0.87 -15.03 31.42
C ALA A 313 0.95 -16.32 30.59
N ASP A 314 -0.15 -17.07 30.44
CA ASP A 314 -0.17 -18.31 29.65
C ASP A 314 -0.03 -18.07 28.14
N LYS A 315 -0.49 -16.91 27.64
CA LYS A 315 -0.27 -16.51 26.24
C LYS A 315 1.18 -16.11 26.02
N ILE A 316 1.76 -15.32 26.92
CA ILE A 316 3.15 -14.88 26.82
C ILE A 316 4.09 -16.08 26.96
N LYS A 317 3.81 -17.02 27.88
CA LYS A 317 4.57 -18.27 28.01
C LYS A 317 4.57 -19.09 26.72
N ARG A 318 3.41 -19.29 26.08
CA ARG A 318 3.33 -19.98 24.78
C ARG A 318 4.10 -19.26 23.66
N HIS A 319 4.06 -17.93 23.62
CA HIS A 319 4.83 -17.16 22.64
C HIS A 319 6.34 -17.20 22.92
N LEU A 320 6.72 -17.18 24.20
CA LEU A 320 8.10 -17.31 24.65
C LEU A 320 8.68 -18.69 24.29
N ASP A 321 7.90 -19.77 24.52
CA ASP A 321 8.31 -21.14 24.15
C ASP A 321 8.64 -21.26 22.65
N GLY A 322 7.88 -20.61 21.78
CA GLY A 322 8.14 -20.58 20.34
C GLY A 322 9.26 -19.61 19.92
N ALA A 323 9.58 -18.62 20.74
CA ALA A 323 10.61 -17.61 20.45
C ALA A 323 11.99 -17.96 21.02
N ARG A 324 12.09 -18.89 21.99
CA ARG A 324 13.33 -19.30 22.65
C ARG A 324 14.54 -19.51 21.72
N PRO A 325 14.42 -20.15 20.54
CA PRO A 325 15.56 -20.31 19.63
C PRO A 325 16.15 -19.00 19.07
N TYR A 326 15.44 -17.89 19.23
CA TYR A 326 15.77 -16.58 18.65
C TYR A 326 16.09 -15.52 19.71
N LEU A 327 16.13 -15.88 20.99
CA LEU A 327 16.39 -14.96 22.10
C LEU A 327 17.89 -14.85 22.40
N ALA A 328 18.37 -13.64 22.68
CA ALA A 328 19.70 -13.43 23.22
C ALA A 328 19.73 -13.77 24.72
N ALA A 329 20.93 -13.95 25.27
CA ALA A 329 21.12 -14.17 26.70
C ALA A 329 20.52 -13.00 27.51
N GLY A 330 19.62 -13.29 28.44
CA GLY A 330 18.92 -12.31 29.29
C GLY A 330 17.57 -11.80 28.75
N ASP A 331 17.20 -12.07 27.50
CA ASP A 331 15.90 -11.66 26.95
C ASP A 331 14.74 -12.41 27.60
N GLU A 332 14.93 -13.71 27.89
CA GLU A 332 13.92 -14.53 28.58
C GLU A 332 13.65 -14.00 30.00
N ASP A 333 14.70 -13.66 30.74
CA ASP A 333 14.59 -13.07 32.09
C ASP A 333 13.90 -11.71 32.06
N LEU A 334 14.22 -10.87 31.07
CA LEU A 334 13.53 -9.60 30.87
C LEU A 334 12.04 -9.81 30.59
N VAL A 335 11.67 -10.73 29.70
CA VAL A 335 10.26 -11.03 29.39
C VAL A 335 9.53 -11.55 30.63
N LEU A 336 10.13 -12.48 31.38
CA LEU A 336 9.54 -13.02 32.60
C LEU A 336 9.40 -11.96 33.70
N SER A 337 10.37 -11.06 33.86
CA SER A 337 10.28 -9.95 34.81
C SER A 337 9.12 -8.99 34.48
N LEU A 338 8.92 -8.70 33.19
CA LEU A 338 7.81 -7.86 32.72
C LEU A 338 6.45 -8.55 32.90
N VAL A 339 6.38 -9.88 32.76
CA VAL A 339 5.18 -10.66 33.07
C VAL A 339 4.86 -10.61 34.57
N GLY A 340 5.89 -10.73 35.42
CA GLY A 340 5.75 -10.57 36.87
C GLY A 340 5.22 -9.19 37.26
N ALA A 341 5.81 -8.12 36.70
CA ALA A 341 5.33 -6.76 36.90
C ALA A 341 3.89 -6.57 36.39
N TYR A 342 3.54 -7.20 35.26
CA TYR A 342 2.18 -7.15 34.71
C TYR A 342 1.14 -7.82 35.61
N ALA A 343 1.50 -8.87 36.34
CA ALA A 343 0.60 -9.57 37.26
C ALA A 343 0.20 -8.71 38.47
N GLY A 344 1.07 -7.78 38.89
CA GLY A 344 0.82 -6.83 39.98
C GLY A 344 -0.01 -5.60 39.58
N LEU A 345 -0.29 -5.39 38.29
CA LEU A 345 -1.09 -4.24 37.85
C LEU A 345 -2.60 -4.45 38.11
N PRO A 346 -3.36 -3.37 38.38
CA PRO A 346 -4.81 -3.46 38.51
C PRO A 346 -5.44 -4.14 37.29
N LYS A 347 -6.43 -5.02 37.54
CA LYS A 347 -7.13 -5.72 36.46
C LYS A 347 -7.71 -4.70 35.47
N PRO A 348 -7.33 -4.77 34.19
CA PRO A 348 -7.82 -3.81 33.21
C PRO A 348 -9.33 -3.99 33.01
N THR A 349 -10.05 -2.89 32.81
CA THR A 349 -11.43 -2.94 32.37
C THR A 349 -11.51 -3.15 30.86
N LEU A 350 -12.54 -3.88 30.44
CA LEU A 350 -12.87 -4.13 29.05
C LEU A 350 -13.79 -3.01 28.57
N VAL A 351 -13.33 -2.29 27.55
CA VAL A 351 -14.07 -1.22 26.88
C VAL A 351 -14.17 -1.52 25.38
N PRO A 352 -15.17 -0.97 24.66
CA PRO A 352 -15.20 -1.04 23.20
C PRO A 352 -13.93 -0.41 22.63
N THR A 353 -13.27 -1.08 21.70
CA THR A 353 -12.07 -0.55 21.03
C THR A 353 -12.11 -0.86 19.54
N HIS A 354 -11.52 0.04 18.75
CA HIS A 354 -11.38 -0.14 17.30
C HIS A 354 -10.62 -1.42 16.93
N GLY A 355 -9.64 -1.83 17.75
CA GLY A 355 -8.87 -3.04 17.53
C GLY A 355 -7.87 -3.00 16.37
N ASP A 356 -7.76 -1.88 15.65
CA ASP A 356 -6.76 -1.65 14.60
C ASP A 356 -6.49 -0.15 14.37
N LEU A 357 -6.29 0.59 15.46
CA LEU A 357 -6.10 2.03 15.38
C LEU A 357 -4.68 2.35 14.89
N GLN A 358 -4.54 2.52 13.57
CA GLN A 358 -3.31 2.91 12.88
C GLN A 358 -3.66 4.03 11.88
N TYR A 359 -2.72 4.90 11.51
CA TYR A 359 -2.99 6.04 10.61
C TYR A 359 -3.64 5.67 9.26
N ARG A 360 -3.47 4.43 8.79
CA ARG A 360 -4.17 3.93 7.60
C ARG A 360 -5.69 3.82 7.73
N ASN A 361 -6.20 3.80 8.97
CA ASN A 361 -7.62 3.70 9.30
C ASN A 361 -8.16 5.05 9.82
N VAL A 362 -7.44 6.15 9.52
CA VAL A 362 -7.77 7.52 9.91
C VAL A 362 -7.82 8.39 8.66
N LEU A 363 -8.88 9.18 8.50
CA LEU A 363 -8.95 10.30 7.56
C LEU A 363 -8.88 11.61 8.34
N LEU A 364 -8.44 12.70 7.70
CA LEU A 364 -8.65 14.06 8.19
C LEU A 364 -9.74 14.73 7.35
N ASP A 365 -10.69 15.40 8.00
CA ASP A 365 -11.69 16.21 7.30
C ASP A 365 -11.12 17.59 6.89
N GLY A 366 -11.97 18.45 6.31
CA GLY A 366 -11.57 19.79 5.88
C GLY A 366 -11.08 20.71 7.00
N ASP A 367 -11.43 20.41 8.25
CA ASP A 367 -10.99 21.16 9.44
C ASP A 367 -9.75 20.54 10.09
N GLY A 368 -9.22 19.45 9.52
CA GLY A 368 -8.07 18.71 10.07
C GLY A 368 -8.41 17.82 11.26
N GLU A 369 -9.70 17.54 11.49
CA GLU A 369 -10.17 16.67 12.57
C GLU A 369 -10.26 15.20 12.09
N PRO A 370 -9.87 14.23 12.94
CA PRO A 370 -9.79 12.84 12.55
C PRO A 370 -11.16 12.17 12.40
N LEU A 371 -11.28 11.34 11.38
CA LEU A 371 -12.39 10.43 11.13
C LEU A 371 -11.88 8.99 11.17
N LEU A 372 -12.66 8.07 11.74
CA LEU A 372 -12.27 6.66 11.89
C LEU A 372 -13.08 5.75 10.96
N PHE A 373 -12.42 4.77 10.37
CA PHE A 373 -13.05 3.76 9.53
C PHE A 373 -12.36 2.39 9.68
N ASP A 374 -12.95 1.36 9.06
CA ASP A 374 -12.47 -0.04 9.11
C ASP A 374 -12.51 -0.70 10.50
N PHE A 375 -13.73 -0.92 11.00
CA PHE A 375 -14.00 -1.53 12.31
C PHE A 375 -13.97 -3.07 12.28
N GLU A 376 -13.30 -3.70 11.31
CA GLU A 376 -13.28 -5.16 11.14
C GLU A 376 -12.61 -5.90 12.32
N ARG A 377 -11.65 -5.24 12.97
CA ARG A 377 -10.95 -5.77 14.16
C ARG A 377 -11.58 -5.32 15.48
N PHE A 378 -12.74 -4.67 15.42
CA PHE A 378 -13.40 -4.14 16.61
C PHE A 378 -13.68 -5.24 17.63
N SER A 379 -13.38 -4.93 18.89
CA SER A 379 -13.68 -5.83 19.99
C SER A 379 -13.70 -5.07 21.31
N ARG A 380 -14.35 -5.67 22.32
CA ARG A 380 -14.11 -5.28 23.71
C ARG A 380 -12.77 -5.84 24.16
N THR A 381 -11.82 -4.98 24.48
CA THR A 381 -10.50 -5.38 24.97
C THR A 381 -10.06 -4.49 26.13
N LYS A 382 -8.93 -4.87 26.73
CA LYS A 382 -8.31 -4.16 27.86
C LYS A 382 -7.98 -2.71 27.44
N LYS A 383 -8.52 -1.72 28.18
CA LYS A 383 -8.31 -0.26 27.98
C LYS A 383 -6.83 0.13 27.79
N ARG A 384 -5.89 -0.63 28.37
CA ARG A 384 -4.43 -0.39 28.32
C ARG A 384 -3.67 -1.12 27.19
N SER A 385 -4.27 -2.05 26.46
CA SER A 385 -3.49 -3.03 25.67
C SER A 385 -2.83 -2.51 24.39
N ARG A 386 -3.13 -1.30 23.90
CA ARG A 386 -2.63 -0.84 22.59
C ARG A 386 -2.21 0.63 22.46
N MET A 387 -2.09 1.36 23.56
CA MET A 387 -1.35 2.63 23.54
C MET A 387 0.15 2.41 23.27
N SER A 388 0.65 1.17 23.33
CA SER A 388 2.05 0.80 23.09
C SER A 388 2.54 1.03 21.66
N ALA A 389 1.65 1.06 20.66
CA ALA A 389 2.04 1.45 19.29
C ALA A 389 2.46 2.92 19.22
N TRP A 390 1.92 3.76 20.11
CA TRP A 390 2.08 5.22 20.10
C TRP A 390 3.20 5.69 21.03
N ALA A 391 3.51 4.92 22.07
CA ALA A 391 4.67 5.19 22.94
C ALA A 391 6.03 5.04 22.21
N ARG A 392 6.09 4.34 21.06
CA ARG A 392 7.31 4.25 20.24
C ARG A 392 7.61 5.52 19.44
N ALA A 393 6.61 6.37 19.17
CA ALA A 393 6.78 7.61 18.41
C ALA A 393 7.36 8.78 19.24
N LEU A 394 7.45 8.63 20.57
CA LEU A 394 7.99 9.65 21.48
C LEU A 394 9.48 9.44 21.82
N LYS A 395 10.20 8.58 21.10
CA LYS A 395 11.66 8.52 21.23
C LYS A 395 12.29 9.66 20.42
N PRO A 396 13.05 10.59 21.04
CA PRO A 396 13.88 11.50 20.27
C PRO A 396 14.91 10.69 19.45
N PRO A 397 15.35 11.18 18.29
CA PRO A 397 16.30 10.48 17.43
C PRO A 397 17.59 10.18 18.21
N HIS A 398 18.04 8.93 18.15
CA HIS A 398 19.34 8.52 18.63
C HIS A 398 20.42 9.31 17.88
N VAL A 399 21.04 10.26 18.56
CA VAL A 399 22.34 10.80 18.16
C VAL A 399 23.38 9.75 18.53
N GLY A 400 24.08 9.25 17.53
CA GLY A 400 25.16 8.27 17.71
C GLY A 400 26.46 8.91 18.20
N GLY A 401 27.23 8.11 18.95
CA GLY A 401 28.69 8.23 19.06
C GLY A 401 29.24 8.45 20.48
N GLY A 402 30.06 7.50 20.97
CA GLY A 402 31.17 7.81 21.88
C GLY A 402 31.30 7.00 23.20
N HIS A 403 31.96 5.83 23.10
CA HIS A 403 32.83 5.13 24.08
C HIS A 403 32.41 4.76 25.54
N PRO A 404 32.98 3.66 26.10
CA PRO A 404 32.58 3.06 27.37
C PRO A 404 33.43 3.55 28.56
N GLY A 405 32.80 3.83 29.70
CA GLY A 405 33.49 4.20 30.94
C GLY A 405 32.57 4.14 32.17
N THR A 406 32.75 3.07 32.95
CA THR A 406 32.50 2.89 34.40
C THR A 406 31.55 3.81 35.20
N ARG A 407 30.61 3.11 35.88
CA ARG A 407 30.01 3.33 37.23
C ARG A 407 29.35 4.67 37.57
N GLY A 408 28.11 4.58 38.04
CA GLY A 408 27.49 5.58 38.91
C GLY A 408 25.99 5.34 39.05
N VAL A 409 25.57 4.77 40.17
CA VAL A 409 24.19 4.89 40.65
C VAL A 409 24.02 6.36 40.99
N ASP A 410 23.17 7.08 40.27
CA ASP A 410 22.48 8.21 40.88
C ASP A 410 21.07 8.41 40.33
N SER A 411 20.23 8.71 41.29
CA SER A 411 18.78 8.89 41.23
C SER A 411 18.39 10.20 40.56
N THR A 412 17.10 10.31 40.20
CA THR A 412 16.38 11.51 39.71
C THR A 412 16.38 11.77 38.19
N VAL A 413 15.50 11.04 37.49
CA VAL A 413 14.79 11.62 36.33
C VAL A 413 13.29 11.48 36.59
N THR A 414 12.71 12.61 36.98
CA THR A 414 11.29 12.80 37.24
C THR A 414 10.54 12.77 35.91
N THR A 415 10.02 11.60 35.53
CA THR A 415 9.08 11.49 34.41
C THR A 415 7.72 12.01 34.89
N PRO A 416 7.09 13.02 34.25
CA PRO A 416 5.80 13.53 34.68
C PRO A 416 4.74 12.45 34.46
N ALA A 417 4.19 11.97 35.57
CA ALA A 417 2.98 11.16 35.62
C ALA A 417 1.81 12.01 35.10
N ILE A 418 1.39 11.81 33.87
CA ILE A 418 0.10 12.32 33.42
C ILE A 418 -0.96 11.27 33.74
N ILE A 419 -1.55 11.46 34.92
CA ILE A 419 -2.75 10.79 35.41
C ILE A 419 -3.92 11.29 34.56
N TRP A 420 -4.61 10.40 33.85
CA TRP A 420 -5.85 10.74 33.13
C TRP A 420 -7.03 10.02 33.79
N SER A 421 -7.94 10.82 34.35
CA SER A 421 -9.26 10.46 34.84
C SER A 421 -10.24 10.17 33.70
#